data_AF-A0A951CWG1-F1
#
_entry.id   AF-A0A951CWG1-F1
#
_cell.length_a   1.000
_cell.length_b   1.000
_cell.length_c   1.000
_cell.angle_alpha   90.00
_cell.angle_beta   90.00
_cell.angle_gamma   90.00
#
_symmetry.space_group_name_H-M   'P 1'
#
loop_
_entity.id
_entity.type
_entity.pdbx_description
1 polymer ?
#
loop_
_entity_poly.entity_id
_entity_poly.type
_entity_poly.pdbx_seq_one_letter_code
_entity_poly.pdbx_strand_id
1 'polypeptide(L)'
;MGRASFEPTDEHRRQVSEMAGLGIRQEHIATILGISPPTLRKYFRHELDLGAIQANTGVLKTLFQMATSGKNTWATVFWAKTRCGFRENAKPSEGQDEIPELVILAER
;
A
#
# COMPACT_ATOMS: atom_id res chain seq x y z
N MET A 1 33.14 -28.61 10.43
CA MET A 1 33.69 -27.25 10.60
C MET A 1 32.54 -26.28 10.82
N GLY A 2 32.56 -25.51 11.91
CA GLY A 2 31.50 -24.54 12.23
C GLY A 2 31.56 -23.35 11.28
N ARG A 3 30.42 -23.00 10.68
CA ARG A 3 30.28 -21.81 9.83
C ARG A 3 30.58 -20.57 10.69
N ALA A 4 31.43 -19.68 10.21
CA ALA A 4 31.78 -18.44 10.91
C ALA A 4 30.51 -17.70 11.37
N SER A 5 30.48 -17.30 12.65
CA SER A 5 29.36 -16.55 13.21
C SER A 5 29.28 -15.20 12.52
N PHE A 6 28.09 -14.85 12.02
CA PHE A 6 27.84 -13.52 11.47
C PHE A 6 27.61 -12.55 12.63
N GLU A 7 28.35 -11.44 12.65
CA GLU A 7 28.16 -10.36 13.62
C GLU A 7 27.35 -9.22 12.98
N PRO A 8 26.10 -8.98 13.43
CA PRO A 8 25.31 -7.87 12.93
C PRO A 8 25.88 -6.53 13.42
N THR A 9 26.08 -5.60 12.49
CA THR A 9 26.48 -4.22 12.78
C THR A 9 25.27 -3.30 12.72
N ASP A 10 25.39 -2.10 13.28
CA ASP A 10 24.32 -1.10 13.22
C ASP A 10 24.02 -0.65 11.78
N GLU A 11 25.04 -0.60 10.92
CA GLU A 11 24.83 -0.30 9.50
C GLU A 11 24.04 -1.42 8.79
N HIS A 12 24.31 -2.69 9.11
CA HIS A 12 23.50 -3.80 8.59
C HIS A 12 22.04 -3.66 9.06
N ARG A 13 21.80 -3.30 10.33
CA ARG A 13 20.44 -3.09 10.85
C ARG A 13 19.71 -1.96 10.11
N ARG A 14 20.39 -0.83 9.90
CA ARG A 14 19.86 0.31 9.15
C ARG A 14 19.48 -0.08 7.72
N GLN A 15 20.38 -0.77 7.02
CA GLN A 15 20.16 -1.23 5.65
C GLN A 15 19.01 -2.24 5.56
N VAL A 16 18.92 -3.20 6.48
CA VAL A 16 17.82 -4.18 6.50
C VAL A 16 16.48 -3.48 6.75
N SER A 17 16.41 -2.57 7.71
CA SER A 17 15.20 -1.80 8.01
C SER A 17 14.73 -0.99 6.80
N GLU A 18 15.66 -0.29 6.14
CA GLU A 18 15.37 0.51 4.94
C GLU A 18 14.84 -0.36 3.79
N MET A 19 15.53 -1.45 3.46
CA MET A 19 15.11 -2.35 2.39
C MET A 19 13.78 -3.05 2.69
N ALA A 20 13.56 -3.45 3.94
CA ALA A 20 12.29 -4.03 4.37
C ALA A 20 11.15 -3.02 4.27
N GLY A 21 11.41 -1.76 4.64
CA GLY A 21 10.47 -0.65 4.49
C GLY A 21 10.07 -0.39 3.04
N LEU A 22 11.00 -0.57 2.10
CA LEU A 22 10.73 -0.48 0.66
C LEU A 22 10.00 -1.71 0.08
N GLY A 23 9.74 -2.74 0.90
CA GLY A 23 9.06 -3.96 0.46
C GLY A 23 9.97 -4.94 -0.29
N ILE A 24 11.29 -4.82 -0.16
CA ILE A 24 12.22 -5.76 -0.79
C ILE A 24 12.10 -7.13 -0.11
N ARG A 25 12.07 -8.20 -0.92
CA ARG A 25 11.99 -9.58 -0.42
C ARG A 25 13.21 -9.93 0.43
N GLN A 26 12.99 -10.65 1.54
CA GLN A 26 14.03 -11.04 2.48
C GLN A 26 15.15 -11.84 1.82
N GLU A 27 14.85 -12.63 0.80
CA GLU A 27 15.84 -13.40 0.04
C GLU A 27 16.81 -12.49 -0.70
N HIS A 28 16.33 -11.38 -1.27
CA HIS A 28 17.18 -10.41 -1.95
C HIS A 28 18.00 -9.59 -0.95
N ILE A 29 17.41 -9.23 0.19
CA ILE A 29 18.13 -8.58 1.30
C ILE A 29 19.28 -9.48 1.75
N ALA A 30 19.03 -10.78 1.97
CA ALA A 30 20.07 -11.74 2.35
C ALA A 30 21.20 -11.82 1.31
N THR A 31 20.86 -11.82 0.00
CA THR A 31 21.84 -11.78 -1.10
C THR A 31 22.69 -10.52 -1.07
N ILE A 32 22.09 -9.34 -0.83
CA ILE A 32 22.80 -8.06 -0.74
C ILE A 32 23.81 -8.07 0.42
N LEU A 33 23.41 -8.60 1.57
CA LEU A 33 24.26 -8.72 2.76
C LEU A 33 25.24 -9.91 2.70
N GLY A 34 25.21 -10.73 1.65
CA GLY A 34 26.08 -11.91 1.53
C GLY A 34 25.82 -12.99 2.58
N ILE A 35 24.62 -13.02 3.18
CA ILE A 35 24.24 -13.98 4.22
C ILE A 35 23.14 -14.92 3.75
N SER A 36 22.92 -16.01 4.49
CA SER A 36 21.79 -16.90 4.21
C SER A 36 20.48 -16.30 4.75
N PRO A 37 19.31 -16.57 4.12
CA PRO A 37 18.03 -16.09 4.64
C PRO A 37 17.71 -16.50 6.10
N PRO A 38 18.09 -17.70 6.58
CA PRO A 38 17.96 -18.03 8.00
C PRO A 38 18.79 -17.14 8.92
N THR A 39 20.02 -16.78 8.50
CA THR A 39 20.88 -15.85 9.26
C THR A 39 20.25 -14.45 9.30
N LEU A 40 19.70 -13.97 8.19
CA LEU A 40 19.00 -12.69 8.14
C LEU A 40 17.85 -12.66 9.17
N ARG A 41 16.97 -13.67 9.15
CA ARG A 41 15.84 -13.76 10.09
C ARG A 41 16.28 -13.92 11.54
N LYS A 42 17.43 -14.56 11.80
CA LYS A 42 17.96 -14.74 13.15
C LYS A 42 18.41 -13.42 13.78
N TYR A 43 19.11 -12.57 13.02
CA TYR A 43 19.75 -11.37 13.57
C TYR A 43 18.96 -10.08 13.36
N PHE A 44 18.09 -10.03 12.34
CA PHE A 44 17.42 -8.81 11.91
C PHE A 44 15.89 -8.89 11.94
N ARG A 45 15.32 -9.77 12.78
CA ARG A 45 13.86 -9.94 12.82
C ARG A 45 13.14 -8.64 13.17
N HIS A 46 13.68 -7.89 14.13
CA HIS A 46 13.11 -6.63 14.58
C HIS A 46 13.07 -5.60 13.45
N GLU A 47 14.17 -5.44 12.72
CA GLU A 47 14.32 -4.49 11.62
C GLU A 47 13.42 -4.85 10.44
N LEU A 48 13.27 -6.14 10.14
CA LEU A 48 12.36 -6.63 9.09
C LEU A 48 10.90 -6.31 9.41
N ASP A 49 10.48 -6.47 10.66
CA ASP A 49 9.10 -6.21 11.07
C ASP A 49 8.85 -4.68 11.21
N LEU A 50 9.79 -3.95 11.81
CA LEU A 50 9.67 -2.52 12.06
C LEU A 50 9.79 -1.67 10.79
N GLY A 51 10.69 -2.04 9.87
CA GLY A 51 10.96 -1.28 8.65
C GLY A 51 9.69 -1.08 7.80
N ALA A 52 8.91 -2.15 7.61
CA ALA A 52 7.64 -2.10 6.90
C ALA A 52 6.62 -1.18 7.59
N ILE A 53 6.51 -1.24 8.92
CA ILE A 53 5.58 -0.40 9.70
C ILE A 53 5.97 1.07 9.58
N GLN A 54 7.26 1.38 9.74
CA GLN A 54 7.77 2.75 9.67
C GLN A 54 7.59 3.37 8.27
N ALA A 55 7.93 2.63 7.22
CA ALA A 55 7.77 3.09 5.85
C ALA A 55 6.29 3.36 5.52
N ASN A 56 5.41 2.42 5.87
CA ASN A 56 3.97 2.59 5.68
C ASN A 56 3.42 3.80 6.45
N THR A 57 3.88 4.02 7.68
CA THR A 57 3.51 5.19 8.49
C THR A 57 3.94 6.50 7.80
N GLY A 58 5.15 6.55 7.25
CA GLY A 58 5.64 7.70 6.50
C GLY A 58 4.77 8.04 5.29
N VAL A 59 4.45 7.03 4.46
CA VAL A 59 3.57 7.19 3.29
C VAL A 59 2.18 7.64 3.71
N LEU A 60 1.59 7.01 4.74
CA LEU A 60 0.27 7.36 5.24
C LEU A 60 0.19 8.77 5.81
N LYS A 61 1.26 9.26 6.47
CA LYS A 61 1.34 10.65 6.95
C LYS A 61 1.28 11.64 5.79
N THR A 62 2.03 11.38 4.72
CA THR A 62 2.00 12.20 3.50
C THR A 62 0.63 12.17 2.85
N LEU A 63 0.04 10.99 2.69
CA LEU A 63 -1.31 10.84 2.15
C LEU A 63 -2.34 11.63 2.96
N PHE A 64 -2.28 11.55 4.29
CA PHE A 64 -3.16 12.29 5.18
C PHE A 64 -3.02 13.81 4.97
N GLN A 65 -1.79 14.33 4.95
CA GLN A 65 -1.54 15.75 4.69
C GLN A 65 -2.09 16.20 3.33
N MET A 66 -1.93 15.38 2.29
CA MET A 66 -2.50 15.66 0.97
C MET A 66 -4.03 15.67 1.01
N ALA A 67 -4.64 14.68 1.66
CA ALA A 67 -6.09 14.54 1.78
C ALA A 67 -6.73 15.68 2.59
N THR A 68 -6.04 16.22 3.60
CA THR A 68 -6.52 17.34 4.42
C THR A 68 -6.16 18.72 3.86
N SER A 69 -5.32 18.79 2.82
CA SER A 69 -4.86 20.07 2.26
C SER A 69 -5.94 20.90 1.56
N GLY A 70 -7.07 20.28 1.20
CA GLY A 70 -8.11 20.88 0.36
C GLY A 70 -7.70 21.07 -1.11
N LYS A 71 -6.49 20.65 -1.51
CA LYS A 71 -5.96 20.81 -2.88
C LYS A 71 -5.90 19.52 -3.67
N ASN A 72 -5.81 18.36 -3.01
CA ASN A 72 -5.67 17.07 -3.67
C ASN A 72 -6.94 16.22 -3.49
N THR A 73 -7.91 16.43 -4.36
CA THR A 73 -9.19 15.72 -4.36
C THR A 73 -9.02 14.21 -4.46
N TRP A 74 -8.05 13.72 -5.24
CA TRP A 74 -7.78 12.29 -5.37
C TRP A 74 -7.34 11.66 -4.04
N ALA A 75 -6.45 12.31 -3.30
CA ALA A 75 -6.05 11.84 -1.98
C ALA A 75 -7.23 11.83 -0.99
N THR A 76 -8.07 12.86 -1.01
CA THR A 76 -9.28 12.93 -0.18
C THR A 76 -10.28 11.81 -0.51
N VAL A 77 -10.56 11.58 -1.80
CA VAL A 77 -11.46 10.51 -2.27
C VAL A 77 -10.89 9.14 -1.92
N PHE A 78 -9.60 8.91 -2.18
CA PHE A 78 -8.93 7.66 -1.84
C PHE A 78 -9.01 7.38 -0.34
N TRP A 79 -8.76 8.37 0.50
CA TRP A 79 -8.90 8.24 1.96
C TRP A 79 -10.33 7.88 2.37
N ALA A 80 -11.33 8.60 1.87
CA ALA A 80 -12.75 8.34 2.16
C ALA A 80 -13.17 6.92 1.76
N LYS A 81 -12.73 6.44 0.58
CA LYS A 81 -13.04 5.09 0.11
C LYS A 81 -12.33 4.00 0.92
N THR A 82 -11.03 4.15 1.16
CA THR A 82 -10.19 3.10 1.77
C THR A 82 -10.25 3.06 3.30
N ARG A 83 -10.53 4.18 3.97
CA ARG A 83 -10.55 4.27 5.44
C ARG A 83 -11.93 4.52 6.02
N CYS A 84 -12.81 5.26 5.33
CA CYS A 84 -14.18 5.53 5.78
C CYS A 84 -15.22 4.58 5.17
N GLY A 85 -14.82 3.70 4.24
CA GLY A 85 -15.69 2.69 3.65
C GLY A 85 -16.66 3.24 2.61
N PHE A 86 -16.42 4.43 2.06
CA PHE A 86 -17.31 5.02 1.06
C PHE A 86 -17.27 4.20 -0.24
N ARG A 87 -18.45 3.87 -0.78
CA ARG A 87 -18.63 3.14 -2.03
C ARG A 87 -19.69 3.84 -2.86
N GLU A 88 -19.49 3.94 -4.17
CA GLU A 88 -20.58 4.30 -5.08
C GLU A 88 -21.46 3.07 -5.29
N ASN A 89 -22.76 3.19 -5.09
CA ASN A 89 -23.71 2.15 -5.47
C ASN A 89 -23.78 2.11 -7.00
N ALA A 90 -23.31 1.01 -7.59
CA ALA A 90 -23.28 0.85 -9.04
C ALA A 90 -24.64 0.45 -9.65
N LYS A 91 -25.69 0.28 -8.85
CA LYS A 91 -27.02 -0.02 -9.39
C LYS A 91 -27.63 1.28 -9.94
N PRO A 92 -27.94 1.38 -11.24
CA PRO A 92 -28.95 2.33 -11.66
C PRO A 92 -30.21 2.04 -10.84
N SER A 93 -30.84 3.07 -10.28
CA SER A 93 -32.20 2.91 -9.79
C SER A 93 -33.02 2.34 -10.94
N GLU A 94 -33.53 1.12 -10.80
CA GLU A 94 -34.55 0.57 -11.68
C GLU A 94 -35.83 1.38 -11.45
N GLY A 95 -35.87 2.58 -12.02
CA GLY A 95 -37.04 3.41 -12.18
C GLY A 95 -37.33 3.47 -13.67
N GLN A 96 -38.53 3.07 -14.05
CA GLN A 96 -39.02 2.97 -15.41
C GLN A 96 -38.92 4.32 -16.14
N ASP A 97 -37.88 4.52 -16.93
CA ASP A 97 -37.93 5.44 -18.06
C ASP A 97 -38.68 4.72 -19.20
N GLU A 98 -39.99 4.53 -19.02
CA GLU A 98 -40.89 4.27 -20.16
C GLU A 98 -40.86 5.52 -21.04
N ILE A 99 -39.99 5.51 -22.05
CA ILE A 99 -40.07 6.46 -23.15
C ILE A 99 -41.44 6.22 -23.79
N PRO A 100 -42.41 7.14 -23.73
CA PRO A 100 -43.66 6.94 -24.43
C PRO A 100 -43.32 6.83 -25.91
N GLU A 101 -43.75 5.74 -26.54
CA GLU A 101 -43.65 5.56 -27.99
C GLU A 101 -44.25 6.80 -28.64
N LEU A 102 -43.40 7.62 -29.25
CA LEU A 102 -43.81 8.84 -29.94
C LEU A 102 -44.74 8.39 -31.07
N VAL A 103 -46.04 8.39 -30.82
CA VAL A 103 -47.05 8.10 -31.83
C VAL A 103 -46.94 9.20 -32.87
N ILE A 104 -46.20 8.94 -33.94
CA ILE A 104 -46.20 9.76 -35.15
C ILE A 104 -47.57 9.53 -35.79
N LEU A 105 -48.57 10.26 -35.31
CA LEU A 105 -49.77 10.55 -36.09
C LEU A 105 -49.31 11.45 -37.23
N ALA A 106 -48.92 10.83 -38.34
CA ALA A 106 -48.94 11.48 -39.63
C ALA A 106 -50.41 11.75 -39.96
N GLU A 107 -50.91 12.90 -39.51
CA GLU A 107 -52.14 13.47 -40.03
C GLU A 107 -51.97 13.68 -41.54
N ARG A 108 -52.98 13.19 -42.27
CA ARG A 108 -53.24 13.44 -43.68
C ARG A 108 -53.68 14.89 -43.90
#